data_AF-A0A392NYY7-F1
#
_entry.id   AF-A0A392NYY7-F1
#
_cell.length_a   1.000
_cell.length_b   1.000
_cell.length_c   1.000
_cell.angle_alpha   90.00
_cell.angle_beta   90.00
_cell.angle_gamma   90.00
#
_symmetry.space_group_name_H-M   'P 1'
#
loop_
_entity.id
_entity.type
_entity.pdbx_description
1 polymer ?
#
loop_
_entity_poly.entity_id
_entity_poly.type
_entity_poly.pdbx_seq_one_letter_code
_entity_poly.pdbx_strand_id
1 'polypeptide(L)'
;GVETVDSSHFITPENIERLNQAKDANRVQIDYTQPIQNDTKNETETPLANGDSQIGTVGCVAVDSNGNLASATSTGGLVNKMVGRIGDTPVIGAGTYANEFCAVSATGKGEAIIRGTVARDVAALMEFKGLSLKEA
;
A
#
# COMPACT_ATOMS: atom_id res chain seq x y z
N GLY A 1 -21.69 12.85 -13.17
CA GLY A 1 -20.90 12.50 -14.37
C GLY A 1 -19.98 11.31 -14.16
N VAL A 2 -19.90 10.72 -12.97
CA VAL A 2 -19.22 9.44 -12.72
C VAL A 2 -20.30 8.37 -12.57
N GLU A 3 -20.13 7.22 -13.22
CA GLU A 3 -21.02 6.07 -13.05
C GLU A 3 -20.89 5.51 -11.64
N THR A 4 -22.02 5.25 -11.00
CA THR A 4 -22.06 4.66 -9.65
C THR A 4 -22.55 3.22 -9.76
N VAL A 5 -21.80 2.29 -9.19
CA VAL A 5 -22.19 0.88 -9.05
C VAL A 5 -22.56 0.59 -7.61
N ASP A 6 -23.37 -0.46 -7.40
CA ASP A 6 -23.62 -0.96 -6.05
C ASP A 6 -22.32 -1.48 -5.40
N SER A 7 -22.22 -1.33 -4.08
CA SER A 7 -21.02 -1.73 -3.34
C SER A 7 -20.68 -3.22 -3.45
N SER A 8 -21.68 -4.08 -3.73
CA SER A 8 -21.47 -5.51 -4.01
C SER A 8 -20.51 -5.77 -5.17
N HIS A 9 -20.35 -4.81 -6.09
CA HIS A 9 -19.39 -4.89 -7.19
C HIS A 9 -17.95 -5.14 -6.73
N PHE A 10 -17.56 -4.65 -5.55
CA PHE A 10 -16.20 -4.77 -5.02
C PHE A 10 -16.02 -5.95 -4.04
N ILE A 11 -17.09 -6.70 -3.77
CA ILE A 11 -17.07 -7.80 -2.80
C ILE A 11 -16.78 -9.11 -3.52
N THR A 12 -15.75 -9.82 -3.08
CA THR A 12 -15.37 -11.13 -3.63
C THR A 12 -15.47 -12.23 -2.56
N PRO A 13 -15.69 -13.50 -2.93
CA PRO A 13 -15.70 -14.62 -1.98
C PRO A 13 -14.43 -14.70 -1.13
N GLU A 14 -13.27 -14.44 -1.73
CA GLU A 14 -11.96 -14.48 -1.07
C GLU A 14 -11.84 -13.39 0.01
N ASN A 15 -12.35 -12.18 -0.26
CA ASN A 15 -12.34 -11.08 0.71
C ASN A 15 -13.31 -11.33 1.87
N ILE A 16 -14.43 -12.02 1.63
CA ILE A 16 -15.35 -12.46 2.69
C ILE A 16 -14.67 -13.48 3.60
N GLU A 17 -13.99 -14.47 3.02
CA GLU A 17 -13.27 -15.49 3.78
C GLU A 17 -12.18 -14.87 4.68
N ARG A 18 -11.38 -13.95 4.12
CA ARG A 18 -10.37 -13.21 4.89
C ARG A 18 -10.97 -12.40 6.03
N LEU A 19 -12.11 -11.76 5.80
CA LEU A 19 -12.81 -11.00 6.84
C LEU A 19 -13.26 -11.92 7.98
N ASN A 20 -13.79 -13.10 7.68
CA ASN A 20 -14.21 -14.07 8.69
C ASN A 20 -13.01 -14.53 9.52
N GLN A 21 -11.91 -14.94 8.86
CA GLN A 21 -10.68 -15.34 9.55
C GLN A 21 -10.11 -14.23 10.44
N ALA A 22 -10.12 -12.97 9.99
CA ALA A 22 -9.65 -11.83 10.77
C ALA A 22 -10.52 -11.54 11.99
N LYS A 23 -11.84 -11.74 11.87
CA LYS A 23 -12.79 -11.61 12.99
C LYS A 23 -12.58 -12.72 14.02
N ASP A 24 -12.44 -13.97 13.59
CA ASP A 24 -12.20 -15.11 14.47
C ASP A 24 -10.89 -14.95 15.26
N ALA A 25 -9.85 -14.39 14.62
CA ALA A 25 -8.58 -14.08 15.25
C ALA A 25 -8.56 -12.75 16.02
N ASN A 26 -9.68 -12.02 16.07
CA ASN A 26 -9.84 -10.69 16.69
C ASN A 26 -8.69 -9.70 16.33
N ARG A 27 -8.33 -9.63 15.05
CA ARG A 27 -7.22 -8.79 14.56
C ARG A 27 -7.58 -7.98 13.32
N VAL A 28 -6.85 -6.89 13.12
CA VAL A 28 -6.80 -6.15 11.85
C VAL A 28 -5.61 -6.68 11.05
N GLN A 29 -5.82 -7.02 9.78
CA GLN A 29 -4.82 -7.69 8.96
C GLN A 29 -4.45 -6.87 7.74
N ILE A 30 -3.15 -6.83 7.45
CA ILE A 30 -2.64 -6.32 6.18
C ILE A 30 -2.87 -7.42 5.15
N ASP A 31 -3.48 -7.05 4.03
CA ASP A 31 -3.99 -7.95 2.99
C ASP A 31 -2.90 -8.90 2.43
N TYR A 32 -1.61 -8.56 2.57
CA TYR A 32 -0.47 -9.40 2.19
C TYR A 32 -0.22 -10.64 3.08
N THR A 33 -0.89 -10.78 4.22
CA THR A 33 -0.62 -11.92 5.12
C THR A 33 -1.52 -13.06 4.72
N GLN A 34 -0.99 -14.11 4.09
CA GLN A 34 -1.72 -15.38 4.00
C GLN A 34 -1.93 -15.93 5.43
N PRO A 35 -3.07 -16.57 5.73
CA PRO A 35 -3.23 -17.29 6.99
C PRO A 35 -2.09 -18.29 7.08
N ILE A 36 -1.35 -18.28 8.19
CA ILE A 36 -0.28 -19.23 8.45
C ILE A 36 -0.90 -20.63 8.34
N GLN A 37 -0.56 -21.36 7.27
CA GLN A 37 -0.75 -22.80 7.25
C GLN A 37 0.21 -23.36 8.30
N ASN A 38 -0.35 -24.00 9.32
CA ASN A 38 0.43 -24.79 10.27
C ASN A 38 1.09 -25.94 9.50
N ASP A 39 2.29 -25.70 8.96
CA ASP A 39 3.25 -26.76 8.65
C ASP A 39 4.68 -26.18 8.61
N THR A 40 5.35 -26.31 9.76
CA THR A 40 6.75 -26.74 9.92
C THR A 40 7.78 -26.38 8.83
N LYS A 41 8.74 -25.51 9.21
CA LYS A 41 10.16 -25.37 8.71
C LYS A 41 10.45 -24.45 7.51
N ASN A 42 10.97 -23.24 7.79
CA ASN A 42 12.38 -22.81 7.63
C ASN A 42 12.49 -21.28 7.49
N GLU A 43 13.12 -20.64 8.46
CA GLU A 43 13.39 -19.20 8.53
C GLU A 43 14.61 -18.80 7.68
N THR A 44 14.58 -18.90 6.35
CA THR A 44 15.67 -18.35 5.49
C THR A 44 15.28 -18.04 4.04
N GLU A 45 14.03 -17.68 3.74
CA GLU A 45 13.68 -17.21 2.40
C GLU A 45 12.87 -15.92 2.47
N THR A 46 13.47 -14.80 2.03
CA THR A 46 12.72 -13.66 1.51
C THR A 46 11.79 -14.21 0.42
N PRO A 47 10.46 -14.06 0.52
CA PRO A 47 9.57 -14.59 -0.50
C PRO A 47 9.92 -13.93 -1.84
N LEU A 48 10.55 -14.69 -2.74
CA LEU A 48 10.74 -14.25 -4.11
C LEU A 48 9.37 -14.02 -4.74
N ALA A 49 9.32 -12.98 -5.57
CA ALA A 49 8.21 -12.51 -6.36
C ALA A 49 7.72 -13.53 -7.41
N ASN A 50 7.23 -14.68 -6.96
CA ASN A 50 6.37 -15.54 -7.78
C ASN A 50 4.94 -14.98 -7.70
N GLY A 51 4.71 -13.86 -8.41
CA GLY A 51 3.45 -13.33 -8.96
C GLY A 51 2.20 -13.15 -8.08
N ASP A 52 1.95 -14.04 -7.12
CA ASP A 52 0.63 -14.29 -6.55
C ASP A 52 0.57 -14.08 -5.02
N SER A 53 1.64 -13.55 -4.42
CA SER A 53 1.62 -13.03 -3.04
C SER A 53 1.20 -11.55 -3.01
N GLN A 54 0.10 -11.20 -3.69
CA GLN A 54 -0.19 -9.79 -4.02
C GLN A 54 -1.68 -9.44 -4.00
N ILE A 55 -2.32 -9.42 -2.84
CA ILE A 55 -3.56 -8.63 -2.72
C ILE A 55 -3.37 -7.61 -1.61
N GLY A 56 -3.44 -6.34 -1.98
CA GLY A 56 -3.19 -5.15 -1.17
C GLY A 56 -3.09 -3.89 -2.02
N THR A 57 -2.83 -2.74 -1.39
CA THR A 57 -2.68 -1.41 -2.03
C THR A 57 -1.90 -1.49 -3.34
N VAL A 58 -2.41 -0.83 -4.38
CA VAL A 58 -1.77 -0.71 -5.69
C VAL A 58 -1.26 0.71 -5.92
N GLY A 59 -0.24 0.84 -6.75
CA GLY A 59 0.43 2.10 -7.00
C GLY A 59 1.08 2.16 -8.37
N CYS A 60 1.20 3.37 -8.91
CA CYS A 60 1.91 3.65 -10.15
C CYS A 60 2.64 4.99 -10.03
N VAL A 61 3.86 5.03 -10.57
CA VAL A 61 4.62 6.26 -10.79
C VAL A 61 5.06 6.32 -12.24
N ALA A 62 5.08 7.51 -12.82
CA ALA A 62 5.43 7.69 -14.23
C ALA A 62 6.22 8.98 -14.44
N VAL A 63 7.03 8.96 -15.51
CA VAL A 63 7.74 10.13 -16.04
C VAL A 63 7.30 10.29 -17.50
N ASP A 64 6.83 11.47 -17.88
CA ASP A 64 6.48 11.75 -19.28
C ASP A 64 7.71 12.19 -20.10
N SER A 65 7.53 12.39 -21.41
CA SER A 65 8.61 12.82 -22.31
C SER A 65 9.13 14.24 -22.05
N ASN A 66 8.38 15.04 -21.29
CA ASN A 66 8.77 16.40 -20.89
C ASN A 66 9.47 16.41 -19.52
N GLY A 67 9.62 15.26 -18.88
CA GLY A 67 10.20 15.14 -17.54
C GLY A 67 9.21 15.40 -16.41
N ASN A 68 7.89 15.49 -16.68
CA ASN A 68 6.91 15.63 -15.62
C ASN A 68 6.73 14.31 -14.87
N LEU A 69 6.61 14.40 -13.55
CA LEU A 69 6.46 13.28 -12.65
C LEU A 69 5.03 13.18 -12.12
N ALA A 70 4.52 11.95 -12.07
CA ALA A 70 3.19 11.66 -11.53
C ALA A 70 3.22 10.41 -10.64
N SER A 71 2.37 10.41 -9.62
CA SER A 71 2.14 9.27 -8.73
C SER A 71 0.65 9.09 -8.48
N ALA A 72 0.20 7.84 -8.43
CA ALA A 72 -1.16 7.47 -8.05
C ALA A 72 -1.13 6.20 -7.20
N THR A 73 -1.95 6.17 -6.15
CA THR A 73 -2.05 5.04 -5.23
C THR A 73 -3.52 4.78 -4.93
N SER A 74 -3.92 3.50 -4.84
CA SER A 74 -5.31 3.11 -4.55
C SER A 74 -5.35 1.89 -3.63
N THR A 75 -6.34 1.83 -2.75
CA THR A 75 -6.46 0.77 -1.75
C THR A 75 -7.90 0.53 -1.29
N GLY A 76 -8.23 -0.73 -0.97
CA GLY A 76 -9.41 -1.07 -0.17
C GLY A 76 -9.21 -0.81 1.33
N GLY A 77 -7.96 -0.60 1.76
CA GLY A 77 -7.56 -0.48 3.17
C GLY A 77 -7.19 -1.83 3.79
N LEU A 78 -7.28 -1.91 5.11
CA LEU A 78 -7.00 -3.14 5.85
C LEU A 78 -8.25 -4.02 5.99
N VAL A 79 -8.03 -5.34 6.03
CA VAL A 79 -9.08 -6.30 6.35
C VAL A 79 -9.49 -6.12 7.82
N ASN A 80 -10.80 -6.14 8.08
CA ASN A 80 -11.39 -5.92 9.41
C ASN A 80 -11.09 -4.52 10.01
N LYS A 81 -10.84 -3.51 9.18
CA LYS A 81 -10.68 -2.12 9.63
C LYS A 81 -11.95 -1.59 10.32
N MET A 82 -11.77 -0.68 11.26
CA MET A 82 -12.87 0.11 11.81
C MET A 82 -13.54 0.95 10.70
N VAL A 83 -14.85 1.13 10.79
CA VAL A 83 -15.59 2.04 9.91
C VAL A 83 -15.00 3.45 10.01
N GLY A 84 -14.72 4.06 8.87
CA GLY A 84 -14.11 5.39 8.81
C GLY A 84 -12.59 5.42 8.99
N ARG A 85 -11.90 4.27 9.18
CA ARG A 85 -10.42 4.25 9.22
C ARG A 85 -9.84 4.68 7.87
N ILE A 86 -8.98 5.69 7.91
CA ILE A 86 -8.23 6.21 6.75
C ILE A 86 -6.76 5.78 6.87
N GLY A 87 -6.22 5.23 5.77
CA GLY A 87 -4.81 4.85 5.65
C GLY A 87 -3.96 5.95 5.00
N ASP A 88 -2.73 5.60 4.62
CA ASP A 88 -1.75 6.50 4.01
C ASP A 88 -2.07 6.87 2.55
N THR A 89 -2.68 5.95 1.81
CA THR A 89 -2.96 6.09 0.37
C THR A 89 -3.59 7.42 -0.06
N PRO A 90 -4.67 7.94 0.58
CA PRO A 90 -5.25 9.23 0.19
C PRO A 90 -4.54 10.45 0.80
N VAL A 91 -3.47 10.27 1.59
CA VAL A 91 -2.79 11.36 2.31
C VAL A 91 -1.52 11.76 1.55
N ILE A 92 -1.54 12.97 0.98
CA ILE A 92 -0.41 13.51 0.20
C ILE A 92 0.84 13.63 1.08
N GLY A 93 1.95 13.11 0.57
CA GLY A 93 3.23 13.05 1.28
C GLY A 93 3.38 11.85 2.22
N ALA A 94 2.32 11.10 2.50
CA ALA A 94 2.41 9.81 3.18
C ALA A 94 2.47 8.67 2.16
N GLY A 95 1.32 8.31 1.58
CA GLY A 95 1.20 7.20 0.64
C GLY A 95 1.43 7.60 -0.82
N THR A 96 1.12 8.84 -1.18
CA THR A 96 1.23 9.33 -2.56
C THR A 96 1.93 10.69 -2.58
N TYR A 97 2.97 10.82 -3.39
CA TYR A 97 3.66 12.09 -3.58
C TYR A 97 4.35 12.14 -4.95
N ALA A 98 4.41 13.32 -5.55
CA ALA A 98 5.25 13.60 -6.70
C ALA A 98 5.69 15.07 -6.68
N ASN A 99 6.96 15.33 -6.99
CA ASN A 99 7.49 16.66 -7.24
C ASN A 99 8.51 16.58 -8.40
N GLU A 100 9.33 17.63 -8.60
CA GLU A 100 10.35 17.68 -9.63
C GLU A 100 11.53 16.70 -9.43
N PHE A 101 11.71 16.17 -8.22
CA PHE A 101 12.84 15.28 -7.88
C PHE A 101 12.46 13.81 -7.98
N CYS A 102 11.29 13.42 -7.50
CA CYS A 102 10.81 12.04 -7.56
C CYS A 102 9.28 11.91 -7.47
N ALA A 103 8.79 10.74 -7.87
CA ALA A 103 7.43 10.29 -7.65
C ALA A 103 7.46 9.02 -6.80
N VAL A 104 6.61 8.96 -5.78
CA VAL A 104 6.56 7.87 -4.80
C VAL A 104 5.11 7.44 -4.60
N SER A 105 4.89 6.13 -4.64
CA SER A 105 3.64 5.47 -4.26
C SER A 105 3.97 4.38 -3.25
N ALA A 106 3.48 4.49 -2.03
CA ALA A 106 3.79 3.56 -0.94
C ALA A 106 2.70 2.49 -0.77
N THR A 107 3.11 1.39 -0.12
CA THR A 107 2.19 0.37 0.40
C THR A 107 2.71 -0.15 1.74
N GLY A 108 1.81 -0.61 2.61
CA GLY A 108 2.16 -1.23 3.89
C GLY A 108 1.24 -0.81 5.04
N LYS A 109 1.84 -0.63 6.23
CA LYS A 109 1.13 -0.20 7.45
C LYS A 109 0.88 1.31 7.39
N GLY A 110 -0.32 1.70 6.96
CA GLY A 110 -0.66 3.11 6.75
C GLY A 110 -0.38 4.03 7.94
N GLU A 111 -0.59 3.60 9.18
CA GLU A 111 -0.30 4.39 10.38
C GLU A 111 1.20 4.71 10.53
N ALA A 112 2.08 3.78 10.14
CA ALA A 112 3.52 4.02 10.15
C ALA A 112 3.92 4.96 8.99
N ILE A 113 3.34 4.74 7.81
CA ILE A 113 3.61 5.55 6.61
C ILE A 113 3.16 7.01 6.82
N ILE A 114 2.00 7.24 7.43
CA ILE A 114 1.52 8.59 7.78
C ILE A 114 2.46 9.25 8.77
N ARG A 115 2.80 8.59 9.88
CA ARG A 115 3.66 9.18 10.92
C ARG A 115 5.07 9.52 10.41
N GLY A 116 5.60 8.73 9.49
CA GLY A 116 6.90 8.97 8.87
C GLY A 116 6.87 9.88 7.64
N THR A 117 5.67 10.24 7.14
CA THR A 117 5.53 10.98 5.87
C THR A 117 6.38 10.40 4.74
N VAL A 118 6.38 9.06 4.61
CA VAL A 118 7.42 8.32 3.87
C VAL A 118 7.61 8.83 2.44
N ALA A 119 6.52 9.05 1.69
CA ALA A 119 6.62 9.51 0.31
C ALA A 119 7.24 10.92 0.20
N ARG A 120 6.93 11.84 1.12
CA ARG A 120 7.54 13.17 1.17
C ARG A 120 8.97 13.14 1.69
N ASP A 121 9.27 12.24 2.63
CA ASP A 121 10.59 12.14 3.27
C ASP A 121 11.66 11.71 2.26
N VAL A 122 11.35 10.74 1.39
CA VAL A 122 12.23 10.37 0.25
C VAL A 122 12.53 11.60 -0.61
N ALA A 123 11.50 12.36 -1.00
CA ALA A 123 11.70 13.58 -1.76
C ALA A 123 12.51 14.65 -0.99
N ALA A 124 12.35 14.73 0.34
CA ALA A 124 13.06 15.71 1.18
C ALA A 124 14.55 15.37 1.31
N LEU A 125 14.88 14.08 1.40
CA LEU A 125 16.26 13.60 1.41
C LEU A 125 16.97 13.92 0.10
N MET A 126 16.29 13.73 -1.04
CA MET A 126 16.83 14.12 -2.34
C MET A 126 16.97 15.65 -2.46
N GLU A 127 15.94 16.40 -2.11
CA GLU A 127 15.86 17.86 -2.26
C GLU A 127 16.84 18.60 -1.34
N PHE A 128 16.90 18.23 -0.05
CA PHE A 128 17.64 19.01 0.96
C PHE A 128 18.98 18.41 1.35
N LYS A 129 19.17 17.09 1.19
CA LYS A 129 20.46 16.44 1.48
C LYS A 129 21.23 16.07 0.21
N GLY A 130 20.63 16.24 -0.97
CA GLY A 130 21.26 15.89 -2.24
C GLY A 130 21.53 14.39 -2.38
N LEU A 131 20.80 13.54 -1.64
CA LEU A 131 20.96 12.09 -1.73
C LEU A 131 20.41 11.57 -3.06
N SER A 132 21.00 10.48 -3.56
CA SER A 132 20.43 9.78 -4.70
C SER A 132 19.12 9.07 -4.30
N LEU A 133 18.26 8.76 -5.28
CA LEU A 133 16.99 8.06 -5.05
C LEU A 133 17.17 6.69 -4.34
N LYS A 134 18.33 6.05 -4.49
CA LYS A 134 18.62 4.75 -3.85
C LYS A 134 19.05 4.90 -2.38
N GLU A 135 19.64 6.03 -2.03
CA GLU A 135 20.10 6.33 -0.67
C GLU A 135 19.00 6.98 0.18
N ALA A 136 18.12 7.74 -0.47
CA ALA A 136 16.89 8.27 0.10
C ALA A 136 15.89 7.15 0.39
#